data_AF-A0A947HP60-F1
#
_entry.id   AF-A0A947HP60-F1
#
_cell.length_a   1.000
_cell.length_b   1.000
_cell.length_c   1.000
_cell.angle_alpha   90.00
_cell.angle_beta   90.00
_cell.angle_gamma   90.00
#
_symmetry.space_group_name_H-M   'P 1'
#
loop_
_entity.id
_entity.type
_entity.pdbx_description
1 polymer ?
#
loop_
_entity_poly.entity_id
_entity_poly.type
_entity_poly.pdbx_seq_one_letter_code
_entity_poly.pdbx_strand_id
1 'polypeptide(L)'
;MSMHALRGLELVCITRESAFDLEYSGGGKYAGPTGEVIDDLMDMGCVGCGANYYTRESSAIDFCPACGFMERKRFKDFQDLQKWSNGQSWKFLKRTGMAAFGVLRSGEWRLTFGKDAMALEMTGHYTEIHPLVRT
;
A
#
# COMPACT_ATOMS: atom_id res chain seq x y z
N MET A 1 16.59 -28.47 -6.09
CA MET A 1 15.16 -28.36 -6.47
C MET A 1 15.05 -27.44 -7.66
N SER A 2 14.44 -27.88 -8.76
CA SER A 2 14.34 -27.09 -10.00
C SER A 2 13.44 -25.87 -9.79
N MET A 3 13.95 -24.66 -10.07
CA MET A 3 13.22 -23.38 -10.02
C MET A 3 12.10 -23.25 -11.06
N HIS A 4 11.76 -24.31 -11.81
CA HIS A 4 10.69 -24.30 -12.82
C HIS A 4 9.28 -24.28 -12.22
N ALA A 5 9.09 -24.61 -10.94
CA ALA A 5 7.77 -24.71 -10.33
C ALA A 5 7.11 -23.35 -9.98
N LEU A 6 7.82 -22.22 -10.10
CA LEU A 6 7.32 -20.91 -9.66
C LEU A 6 6.89 -19.97 -10.80
N ARG A 7 7.13 -20.35 -12.07
CA ARG A 7 6.72 -19.52 -13.22
C ARG A 7 5.21 -19.32 -13.25
N GLY A 8 4.79 -18.09 -13.53
CA GLY A 8 3.37 -17.72 -13.60
C GLY A 8 2.73 -17.36 -12.26
N LEU A 9 3.50 -17.23 -11.16
CA LEU A 9 2.98 -16.65 -9.93
C LEU A 9 2.71 -15.16 -10.11
N GLU A 10 1.48 -14.74 -9.83
CA GLU A 10 1.05 -13.34 -9.88
C GLU A 10 1.18 -12.67 -8.50
N LEU A 11 1.87 -11.52 -8.46
CA LEU A 11 2.06 -10.68 -7.26
C LEU A 11 1.66 -9.24 -7.58
N VAL A 12 1.32 -8.43 -6.58
CA VAL A 12 0.95 -7.03 -6.82
C VAL A 12 2.12 -6.11 -6.50
N CYS A 13 2.55 -5.31 -7.49
CA CYS A 13 3.42 -4.17 -7.29
C CYS A 13 2.59 -2.91 -7.06
N ILE A 14 2.96 -2.11 -6.06
CA ILE A 14 2.29 -0.85 -5.72
C ILE A 14 3.32 0.28 -5.74
N THR A 15 3.07 1.29 -6.56
CA THR A 15 3.89 2.51 -6.66
C THR A 15 3.05 3.73 -6.25
N ARG A 16 3.66 4.92 -6.24
CA ARG A 16 2.91 6.15 -5.94
C ARG A 16 1.84 6.45 -6.99
N GLU A 17 2.06 6.10 -8.26
CA GLU A 17 1.14 6.43 -9.36
C GLU A 17 0.21 5.27 -9.75
N SER A 18 0.63 4.02 -9.54
CA SER A 18 -0.11 2.85 -10.05
C SER A 18 0.01 1.62 -9.16
N ALA A 19 -0.79 0.61 -9.48
CA ALA A 19 -0.63 -0.73 -8.96
C ALA A 19 -0.98 -1.73 -10.05
N PHE A 20 -0.22 -2.80 -10.15
CA PHE A 20 -0.30 -3.76 -11.25
C PHE A 20 0.22 -5.13 -10.85
N ASP A 21 -0.18 -6.14 -11.61
CA ASP A 21 0.28 -7.51 -11.41
C ASP A 21 1.68 -7.72 -12.01
N LEU A 22 2.49 -8.48 -11.31
CA LEU A 22 3.79 -8.96 -11.69
C LEU A 22 3.68 -10.45 -11.98
N GLU A 23 4.24 -10.87 -13.12
CA GLU A 23 4.38 -12.28 -13.44
C GLU A 23 5.83 -12.72 -13.15
N TYR A 24 6.00 -13.78 -12.35
CA TYR A 24 7.33 -14.38 -12.19
C TYR A 24 7.78 -15.11 -13.46
N SER A 25 8.79 -14.57 -14.14
CA SER A 25 9.32 -15.09 -15.41
C SER A 25 10.44 -16.14 -15.25
N GLY A 26 10.87 -16.40 -14.00
CA GLY A 26 11.96 -17.33 -13.66
C GLY A 26 13.31 -16.62 -13.44
N GLY A 27 14.22 -17.30 -12.74
CA GLY A 27 15.58 -16.78 -12.50
C GLY A 27 15.62 -15.49 -11.67
N GLY A 28 14.66 -15.27 -10.77
CA GLY A 28 14.58 -14.07 -9.95
C GLY A 28 14.00 -12.83 -10.66
N LYS A 29 13.49 -12.98 -11.88
CA LYS A 29 12.96 -11.85 -12.68
C LYS A 29 11.45 -11.80 -12.67
N TYR A 30 10.92 -10.60 -12.61
CA TYR A 30 9.49 -10.30 -12.69
C TYR A 30 9.20 -9.49 -13.95
N ALA A 31 8.08 -9.78 -14.59
CA ALA A 31 7.57 -9.02 -15.73
C ALA A 31 6.31 -8.24 -15.32
N GLY A 32 6.15 -7.04 -15.86
CA GLY A 32 4.93 -6.26 -15.72
C GLY A 32 3.81 -6.76 -16.64
N PRO A 33 2.63 -6.11 -16.61
CA PRO A 33 1.46 -6.54 -17.37
C PRO A 33 1.65 -6.52 -18.89
N THR A 34 2.65 -5.79 -19.40
CA THR A 34 2.94 -5.73 -20.84
C THR A 34 4.09 -6.67 -21.24
N GLY A 35 4.57 -7.50 -20.31
CA GLY A 35 5.67 -8.45 -20.52
C GLY A 35 7.07 -7.83 -20.41
N GLU A 36 7.16 -6.54 -20.06
CA GLU A 36 8.41 -5.86 -19.81
C GLU A 36 9.06 -6.36 -18.51
N VAL A 37 10.36 -6.63 -18.53
CA VAL A 37 11.09 -7.01 -17.31
C VAL A 37 11.21 -5.80 -16.39
N ILE A 38 10.84 -5.98 -15.12
CA ILE A 38 11.01 -4.96 -14.08
C ILE A 38 12.33 -5.26 -13.35
N ASP A 39 13.31 -4.38 -13.51
CA ASP A 39 14.67 -4.52 -12.97
C ASP A 39 14.92 -3.69 -11.70
N ASP A 40 14.06 -2.71 -11.40
CA ASP A 40 14.11 -1.85 -10.21
C ASP A 40 13.08 -2.24 -9.15
N LEU A 41 12.74 -3.53 -9.07
CA LEU A 41 11.76 -4.03 -8.09
C LEU A 41 12.37 -4.10 -6.70
N MET A 42 11.70 -3.48 -5.73
CA MET A 42 12.02 -3.55 -4.31
C MET A 42 11.05 -4.46 -3.57
N ASP A 43 11.58 -5.41 -2.80
CA ASP A 43 10.82 -6.17 -1.81
C ASP A 43 10.85 -5.41 -0.47
N MET A 44 9.67 -5.08 0.05
CA MET A 44 9.49 -4.25 1.23
C MET A 44 8.78 -5.06 2.32
N GLY A 45 9.33 -5.04 3.53
CA GLY A 45 8.71 -5.61 4.72
C GLY A 45 8.15 -4.54 5.66
N CYS A 46 6.88 -4.66 6.07
CA CYS A 46 6.28 -3.75 7.04
C CYS A 46 6.55 -4.23 8.47
N VAL A 47 7.32 -3.45 9.24
CA VAL A 47 7.54 -3.73 10.67
C VAL A 47 6.28 -3.60 11.54
N GLY A 48 5.25 -2.87 11.05
CA GLY A 48 4.01 -2.65 11.79
C GLY A 48 3.04 -3.84 11.75
N CYS A 49 2.97 -4.58 10.64
CA CYS A 49 2.04 -5.70 10.48
C CYS A 49 2.66 -7.01 9.95
N GLY A 50 3.96 -7.00 9.61
CA GLY A 50 4.66 -8.15 9.05
C GLY A 50 4.38 -8.43 7.57
N ALA A 51 3.55 -7.63 6.90
CA ALA A 51 3.24 -7.82 5.49
C ALA A 51 4.45 -7.50 4.60
N ASN A 52 4.68 -8.34 3.59
CA ASN A 52 5.62 -8.08 2.50
C ASN A 52 4.87 -7.57 1.27
N TYR A 53 5.48 -6.65 0.53
CA TYR A 53 4.90 -6.06 -0.67
C TYR A 53 6.00 -5.58 -1.62
N TYR A 54 5.66 -5.47 -2.89
CA TYR A 54 6.58 -4.97 -3.90
C TYR A 54 6.30 -3.51 -4.26
N THR A 55 7.36 -2.75 -4.47
CA THR A 55 7.32 -1.40 -5.03
C THR A 55 8.49 -1.22 -6.03
N ARG A 56 8.57 -0.07 -6.69
CA ARG A 56 9.69 0.24 -7.61
C ARG A 56 10.60 1.27 -6.98
N GLU A 57 11.92 1.16 -7.16
CA GLU A 57 12.89 2.17 -6.66
C GLU A 57 12.55 3.57 -7.17
N SER A 58 12.22 3.66 -8.47
CA SER A 58 11.88 4.92 -9.13
C SER A 58 10.59 5.59 -8.61
N SER A 59 9.68 4.82 -8.01
CA SER A 59 8.40 5.32 -7.47
C SER A 59 7.95 4.58 -6.21
N ALA A 60 8.85 4.51 -5.23
CA ALA A 60 8.60 3.79 -3.99
C ALA A 60 7.51 4.48 -3.15
N ILE A 61 6.53 3.70 -2.68
CA ILE A 61 5.60 4.16 -1.64
C ILE A 61 6.30 4.22 -0.27
N ASP A 62 5.95 5.22 0.54
CA ASP A 62 6.51 5.45 1.89
C ASP A 62 5.60 4.92 3.02
N PHE A 63 4.57 4.16 2.66
CA PHE A 63 3.61 3.54 3.57
C PHE A 63 3.42 2.05 3.26
N CYS A 64 3.00 1.29 4.25
CA CYS A 64 2.59 -0.09 4.06
C CYS A 64 1.19 -0.16 3.41
N PRO A 65 1.02 -0.83 2.26
CA PRO A 65 -0.27 -0.93 1.59
C PRO A 65 -1.27 -1.86 2.31
N ALA A 66 -0.83 -2.64 3.29
CA ALA A 66 -1.70 -3.51 4.08
C ALA A 66 -2.30 -2.82 5.31
N CYS A 67 -1.53 -1.97 6.01
CA CYS A 67 -1.96 -1.39 7.29
C CYS A 67 -1.82 0.14 7.39
N GLY A 68 -1.24 0.80 6.38
CA GLY A 68 -1.04 2.26 6.36
C GLY A 68 0.14 2.75 7.21
N PHE A 69 0.90 1.85 7.85
CA PHE A 69 2.06 2.23 8.67
C PHE A 69 3.11 2.99 7.86
N MET A 70 3.63 4.08 8.44
CA MET A 70 4.72 4.88 7.90
C MET A 70 5.82 5.02 8.95
N GLU A 71 7.04 4.61 8.61
CA GLU A 71 8.14 4.62 9.58
C GLU A 71 8.60 6.05 9.90
N ARG A 72 8.89 6.84 8.86
CA ARG A 72 9.60 8.14 8.97
C ARG A 72 8.71 9.37 8.88
N LYS A 73 7.43 9.19 8.56
CA LYS A 73 6.50 10.30 8.29
C LYS A 73 5.48 10.45 9.39
N ARG A 74 5.27 11.69 9.82
CA ARG A 74 4.25 12.09 10.79
C ARG A 74 3.55 13.33 10.23
N PHE A 75 2.25 13.43 10.49
CA PHE A 75 1.42 14.53 10.01
C PHE A 75 1.03 15.40 11.19
N LYS A 76 1.14 16.72 11.03
CA LYS A 76 0.78 17.66 12.11
C LYS A 76 -0.71 17.71 12.35
N ASP A 77 -1.49 17.64 11.29
CA ASP A 77 -2.94 17.73 11.29
C ASP A 77 -3.53 16.88 10.14
N PHE A 78 -4.85 16.83 10.09
CA PHE A 78 -5.55 16.10 9.03
C PHE A 78 -5.30 16.71 7.66
N GLN A 79 -5.20 18.05 7.54
CA GLN A 79 -4.97 18.71 6.25
C GLN A 79 -3.62 18.32 5.64
N ASP A 80 -2.58 18.17 6.46
CA ASP A 80 -1.25 17.71 6.03
C ASP A 80 -1.31 16.26 5.51
N LEU A 81 -1.98 15.37 6.25
CA LEU A 81 -2.22 13.99 5.81
C LEU A 81 -3.02 13.95 4.49
N GLN A 82 -4.08 14.73 4.39
CA GLN A 82 -4.92 14.81 3.20
C GLN A 82 -4.15 15.34 1.99
N LYS A 83 -3.35 16.38 2.18
CA LYS A 83 -2.50 16.95 1.12
C LYS A 83 -1.49 15.92 0.62
N TRP A 84 -0.86 15.17 1.51
CA TRP A 84 0.03 14.07 1.13
C TRP A 84 -0.72 12.95 0.41
N SER A 85 -1.92 12.58 0.89
CA SER A 85 -2.67 11.46 0.32
C SER A 85 -3.12 11.71 -1.13
N ASN A 86 -3.26 12.98 -1.52
CA ASN A 86 -3.59 13.36 -2.90
C ASN A 86 -2.48 13.03 -3.90
N GLY A 87 -1.23 12.85 -3.43
CA GLY A 87 -0.10 12.44 -4.25
C GLY A 87 0.07 10.92 -4.37
N GLN A 88 -0.86 10.12 -3.83
CA GLN A 88 -0.78 8.67 -3.79
C GLN A 88 -1.87 8.02 -4.65
N SER A 89 -1.57 6.87 -5.23
CA SER A 89 -2.51 6.05 -5.97
C SER A 89 -3.20 5.04 -5.05
N TRP A 90 -4.49 5.23 -4.84
CA TRP A 90 -5.32 4.33 -4.02
C TRP A 90 -5.99 3.22 -4.85
N LYS A 91 -5.65 3.10 -6.14
CA LYS A 91 -6.29 2.14 -7.05
C LYS A 91 -6.13 0.68 -6.60
N PHE A 92 -5.05 0.35 -5.88
CA PHE A 92 -4.83 -1.00 -5.35
C PHE A 92 -5.90 -1.43 -4.33
N LEU A 93 -6.49 -0.48 -3.59
CA LEU A 93 -7.54 -0.77 -2.61
C LEU A 93 -8.85 -1.25 -3.25
N LYS A 94 -9.07 -0.95 -4.55
CA LYS A 94 -10.26 -1.45 -5.28
C LYS A 94 -10.33 -2.97 -5.30
N ARG A 95 -9.18 -3.66 -5.28
CA ARG A 95 -9.09 -5.12 -5.29
C ARG A 95 -9.50 -5.76 -3.96
N THR A 96 -9.29 -5.03 -2.86
CA THR A 96 -9.60 -5.50 -1.50
C THR A 96 -10.96 -5.01 -1.00
N GLY A 97 -11.63 -4.12 -1.75
CA GLY A 97 -12.87 -3.47 -1.31
C GLY A 97 -12.67 -2.56 -0.11
N MET A 98 -11.45 -2.05 0.09
CA MET A 98 -11.11 -1.12 1.16
C MET A 98 -11.04 0.31 0.63
N ALA A 99 -11.07 1.28 1.54
CA ALA A 99 -10.84 2.69 1.28
C ALA A 99 -9.77 3.23 2.25
N ALA A 100 -9.14 4.34 1.85
CA ALA A 100 -8.13 5.02 2.64
C ALA A 100 -8.76 6.05 3.58
N PHE A 101 -8.38 5.99 4.86
CA PHE A 101 -8.85 6.88 5.90
C PHE A 101 -7.69 7.54 6.63
N GLY A 102 -7.89 8.80 6.99
CA GLY A 102 -7.10 9.50 7.99
C GLY A 102 -7.76 9.28 9.34
N VAL A 103 -7.00 8.76 10.30
CA VAL A 103 -7.48 8.48 11.65
C VAL A 103 -6.62 9.17 12.68
N LEU A 104 -7.27 9.68 13.73
CA LEU A 104 -6.59 10.21 14.91
C LEU A 104 -6.47 9.09 15.95
N ARG A 105 -5.23 8.75 16.32
CA ARG A 105 -4.93 7.77 17.38
C ARG A 105 -3.85 8.33 18.30
N SER A 106 -4.12 8.37 19.59
CA SER A 106 -3.16 8.85 20.61
C SER A 106 -2.58 10.23 20.28
N GLY A 107 -3.40 11.14 19.72
CA GLY A 107 -3.00 12.50 19.35
C GLY A 107 -2.24 12.63 18.03
N GLU A 108 -2.06 11.54 17.27
CA GLU A 108 -1.38 11.57 15.98
C GLU A 108 -2.30 11.19 14.81
N TRP A 109 -2.24 11.96 13.73
CA TRP A 109 -2.89 11.62 12.46
C TRP A 109 -2.13 10.54 11.71
N ARG A 110 -2.86 9.51 11.29
CA ARG A 110 -2.30 8.33 10.63
C ARG A 110 -3.15 7.89 9.45
N LEU A 111 -2.51 7.25 8.48
CA LEU A 111 -3.21 6.50 7.44
C LEU A 111 -3.67 5.15 8.00
N THR A 112 -4.87 4.74 7.65
CA THR A 112 -5.35 3.36 7.80
C THR A 112 -6.24 2.98 6.62
N PHE A 113 -6.54 1.69 6.50
CA PHE A 113 -7.49 1.16 5.52
C PHE A 113 -8.64 0.46 6.22
N GLY A 114 -9.85 0.61 5.68
CA GLY A 114 -11.06 -0.01 6.20
C GLY A 114 -12.09 -0.18 5.08
N LYS A 115 -13.09 -1.06 5.29
CA LYS A 115 -14.21 -1.20 4.34
C LYS A 115 -15.04 0.08 4.27
N ASP A 116 -15.28 0.68 5.43
CA ASP A 116 -15.96 1.95 5.64
C ASP A 116 -15.53 2.55 6.98
N ALA A 117 -16.02 3.75 7.30
CA ALA A 117 -15.71 4.44 8.55
C ALA A 117 -16.25 3.66 9.77
N MET A 118 -17.46 3.11 9.68
CA MET A 118 -18.12 2.37 10.77
C MET A 118 -17.30 1.13 11.19
N ALA A 119 -16.75 0.39 10.22
CA ALA A 119 -15.88 -0.74 10.49
C ALA A 119 -14.62 -0.34 11.27
N LEU A 120 -14.10 0.87 11.04
CA LEU A 120 -12.96 1.41 11.80
C LEU A 120 -13.38 1.90 13.19
N GLU A 121 -14.54 2.55 13.32
CA GLU A 121 -15.09 2.98 14.62
C GLU A 121 -15.29 1.79 15.56
N MET A 122 -15.81 0.67 15.04
CA MET A 122 -16.03 -0.56 15.82
C MET A 122 -14.76 -1.16 16.42
N THR A 123 -13.57 -0.79 15.95
CA THR A 123 -12.30 -1.23 16.56
C THR A 123 -12.00 -0.54 17.90
N GLY A 124 -12.64 0.61 18.17
CA GLY A 124 -12.42 1.38 19.40
C GLY A 124 -11.04 2.00 19.53
N HIS A 125 -10.23 2.04 18.46
CA HIS A 125 -8.86 2.53 18.48
C HIS A 125 -8.69 4.01 18.08
N TYR A 126 -9.71 4.60 17.47
CA TYR A 126 -9.63 5.91 16.82
C TYR A 126 -10.62 6.89 17.44
N THR A 127 -10.18 8.13 17.64
CA THR A 127 -11.03 9.21 18.16
C THR A 127 -11.65 10.04 17.05
N GLU A 128 -11.02 10.09 15.86
CA GLU A 128 -11.56 10.71 14.66
C GLU A 128 -11.22 9.86 13.44
N ILE A 129 -12.13 9.84 12.47
CA ILE A 129 -12.01 9.04 11.24
C ILE A 129 -12.56 9.86 10.08
N HIS A 130 -11.71 10.12 9.07
CA HIS A 130 -12.08 10.92 7.90
C HIS A 130 -11.62 10.22 6.63
N PRO A 131 -12.48 10.07 5.61
CA PRO A 131 -12.08 9.50 4.33
C PRO A 131 -11.04 10.41 3.65
N LEU A 132 -9.95 9.84 3.14
CA LEU A 132 -8.92 10.62 2.42
C LEU A 132 -9.28 10.83 0.95
N VAL A 133 -10.02 9.89 0.36
CA VAL A 133 -10.47 9.96 -1.04
C VAL A 133 -11.88 9.40 -1.16
N ARG A 134 -12.75 10.08 -1.91
CA ARG A 134 -13.96 9.47 -2.48
C ARG A 134 -13.51 8.66 -3.69
N THR A 135 -13.46 7.34 -3.57
CA THR A 135 -13.18 6.41 -4.68
C THR A 135 -14.11 6.60 -5.86
#